data_AF-A0A2A2E2D0-F1
#
_entry.id   AF-A0A2A2E2D0-F1
#
_cell.length_a   1.000
_cell.length_b   1.000
_cell.length_c   1.000
_cell.angle_alpha   90.00
_cell.angle_beta   90.00
_cell.angle_gamma   90.00
#
_symmetry.space_group_name_H-M   'P 1'
#
loop_
_entity.id
_entity.type
_entity.pdbx_description
1 polymer ?
#
loop_
_entity_poly.entity_id
_entity_poly.type
_entity_poly.pdbx_seq_one_letter_code
_entity_poly.pdbx_strand_id
1 'polypeptide(L)'
;MNASMVRRSWFASVLLSIPAANAVSWLTAFPAHRIYLALLLMATATAIAEFHKRDQANQEQQFTSIFLGLSMALLLSAFAAGGS
;
A
#
# COMPACT_ATOMS: atom_id res chain seq x y z
N MET A 1 11.51 2.17 17.57
CA MET A 1 11.75 1.50 16.28
C MET A 1 12.33 2.52 15.29
N ASN A 2 13.52 2.33 14.73
CA ASN A 2 14.11 3.35 13.85
C ASN A 2 13.26 3.59 12.58
N ALA A 3 13.28 4.79 12.00
CA ALA A 3 12.54 5.11 10.77
C ALA A 3 12.92 4.18 9.59
N SER A 4 14.15 3.66 9.60
CA SER A 4 14.61 2.64 8.65
C SER A 4 13.92 1.28 8.84
N MET A 5 13.60 0.89 10.08
CA MET A 5 12.84 -0.33 10.37
C MET A 5 11.38 -0.19 9.93
N VAL A 6 10.76 0.98 10.17
CA VAL A 6 9.39 1.25 9.69
C VAL A 6 9.34 1.18 8.16
N ARG A 7 10.30 1.80 7.46
CA ARG A 7 10.43 1.70 6.00
C ARG A 7 10.62 0.28 5.51
N ARG A 8 11.54 -0.49 6.10
CA ARG A 8 11.76 -1.90 5.72
C ARG A 8 10.54 -2.76 5.95
N SER A 9 9.87 -2.59 7.09
CA SER A 9 8.64 -3.31 7.42
C SER A 9 7.52 -2.98 6.44
N TRP A 10 7.35 -1.71 6.10
CA TRP A 10 6.40 -1.28 5.08
C TRP A 10 6.71 -1.90 3.71
N PHE A 11 7.96 -1.81 3.24
CA PHE A 11 8.36 -2.41 1.95
C PHE A 11 8.11 -3.92 1.91
N ALA A 12 8.47 -4.63 2.99
CA ALA A 12 8.18 -6.05 3.11
C ALA A 12 6.67 -6.33 3.06
N SER A 13 5.86 -5.50 3.72
CA SER A 13 4.40 -5.64 3.74
C SER A 13 3.78 -5.39 2.35
N VAL A 14 4.28 -4.40 1.60
CA VAL A 14 3.85 -4.12 0.22
C VAL A 14 4.25 -5.25 -0.74
N LEU A 15 5.44 -5.83 -0.59
CA LEU A 15 5.86 -6.97 -1.43
C LEU A 15 5.02 -8.22 -1.14
N LEU A 16 4.73 -8.47 0.14
CA LEU A 16 3.91 -9.61 0.56
C LEU A 16 2.42 -9.43 0.25
N SER A 17 1.94 -8.19 0.09
CA SER A 17 0.52 -7.96 -0.21
C SER A 17 0.13 -8.40 -1.63
N ILE A 18 1.07 -8.55 -2.56
CA ILE A 18 0.79 -9.06 -3.92
C ILE A 18 0.34 -10.54 -3.89
N PRO A 19 1.15 -11.50 -3.39
CA PRO A 19 0.72 -12.89 -3.29
C PRO A 19 -0.46 -13.06 -2.32
N ALA A 20 -0.52 -12.27 -1.24
CA ALA A 20 -1.64 -12.29 -0.30
C ALA A 20 -2.95 -11.83 -0.95
N ALA A 21 -2.94 -10.75 -1.74
CA ALA A 21 -4.12 -10.27 -2.44
C ALA A 21 -4.64 -11.29 -3.46
N ASN A 22 -3.74 -11.97 -4.17
CA ASN A 22 -4.14 -13.08 -5.05
C ASN A 22 -4.77 -14.24 -4.27
N ALA A 23 -4.16 -14.69 -3.17
CA ALA A 23 -4.72 -15.76 -2.35
C ALA A 23 -6.11 -15.39 -1.77
N VAL A 24 -6.28 -14.16 -1.30
CA VAL A 24 -7.56 -13.68 -0.76
C VAL A 24 -8.60 -13.47 -1.86
N SER A 25 -8.20 -13.08 -3.07
CA SER A 25 -9.10 -12.94 -4.22
C SER A 25 -9.76 -14.27 -4.58
N TRP A 26 -8.99 -15.36 -4.54
CA TRP A 26 -9.49 -16.71 -4.73
C TRP A 26 -10.51 -17.11 -3.65
N LEU A 27 -10.36 -16.61 -2.43
CA LEU A 27 -11.23 -16.94 -1.30
C LEU A 27 -12.50 -16.08 -1.24
N THR A 28 -12.46 -14.82 -1.71
CA THR A 28 -13.49 -13.80 -1.41
C THR A 28 -14.27 -13.30 -2.62
N ALA A 29 -14.07 -13.86 -3.81
CA ALA A 29 -14.67 -13.43 -5.09
C ALA A 29 -14.45 -11.95 -5.46
N PHE A 30 -13.71 -11.18 -4.65
CA PHE A 30 -13.28 -9.83 -4.96
C PHE A 30 -12.05 -9.87 -5.87
N PRO A 31 -11.92 -8.93 -6.81
CA PRO A 31 -10.76 -8.89 -7.68
C PRO A 31 -9.50 -8.48 -6.91
N ALA A 32 -8.39 -9.17 -7.19
CA ALA A 32 -7.11 -9.03 -6.47
C ALA A 32 -6.59 -7.59 -6.38
N HIS A 33 -6.81 -6.76 -7.41
CA HIS A 33 -6.36 -5.36 -7.40
C HIS A 33 -7.04 -4.51 -6.31
N ARG A 34 -8.32 -4.78 -5.97
CA ARG A 34 -9.02 -4.06 -4.89
C ARG A 34 -8.49 -4.48 -3.52
N ILE A 35 -8.23 -5.78 -3.36
CA ILE A 35 -7.65 -6.32 -2.13
C ILE A 35 -6.23 -5.78 -1.94
N TYR A 36 -5.44 -5.72 -3.01
CA TYR A 36 -4.10 -5.13 -2.99
C TYR A 36 -4.14 -3.64 -2.58
N LEU A 37 -5.07 -2.86 -3.14
CA LEU A 37 -5.29 -1.46 -2.74
C LEU A 37 -5.63 -1.32 -1.25
N ALA A 38 -6.52 -2.17 -0.73
CA ALA A 38 -6.88 -2.16 0.68
C ALA A 38 -5.69 -2.49 1.59
N LEU A 39 -4.91 -3.52 1.24
CA LEU A 39 -3.70 -3.89 1.97
C LEU A 39 -2.63 -2.80 1.91
N LEU A 40 -2.45 -2.16 0.75
CA LEU A 40 -1.54 -1.05 0.56
C LEU A 40 -1.94 0.16 1.43
N LEU A 41 -3.24 0.47 1.50
CA LEU A 41 -3.79 1.55 2.32
C LEU A 41 -3.55 1.26 3.80
N MET A 42 -3.82 0.03 4.25
CA MET A 42 -3.63 -0.39 5.63
C MET A 42 -2.14 -0.35 6.05
N ALA A 43 -1.24 -0.83 5.18
CA ALA A 43 0.21 -0.78 5.41
C ALA A 43 0.74 0.66 5.46
N THR A 44 0.24 1.54 4.59
CA THR A 44 0.70 2.93 4.55
C THR A 44 0.13 3.74 5.71
N ALA A 45 -1.14 3.54 6.07
CA ALA A 45 -1.76 4.19 7.23
C ALA A 45 -1.06 3.82 8.54
N THR A 46 -0.66 2.56 8.71
CA THR A 46 0.11 2.13 9.88
C THR A 46 1.51 2.75 9.93
N ALA A 47 2.19 2.86 8.79
CA ALA A 47 3.48 3.57 8.71
C ALA A 47 3.33 5.06 9.04
N ILE A 48 2.32 5.74 8.48
CA ILE A 48 2.01 7.15 8.76
C ILE A 48 1.71 7.36 10.25
N ALA A 49 0.85 6.54 10.85
CA ALA A 49 0.52 6.65 12.27
C ALA A 49 1.77 6.50 13.17
N GLU A 50 2.71 5.63 12.80
CA GLU A 50 3.99 5.50 13.51
C GLU A 50 4.91 6.71 13.33
N PHE A 51 4.95 7.34 12.15
CA PHE A 51 5.74 8.55 11.92
C PHE A 51 5.12 9.78 12.60
N HIS A 52 3.79 9.87 12.63
CA HIS A 52 3.04 10.94 13.28
C HIS A 52 3.31 10.97 14.79
N LYS A 53 3.29 9.80 15.46
CA LYS A 53 3.66 9.67 16.88
C LYS A 53 5.09 10.12 17.21
N ARG A 54 5.95 10.20 16.20
CA ARG A 54 7.38 10.54 16.34
C ARG A 54 7.69 11.94 15.82
N ASP A 55 6.65 12.71 15.47
CA ASP A 55 6.73 14.06 14.93
C ASP A 55 7.61 14.16 13.67
N GLN A 56 7.60 13.10 12.84
CA GLN A 56 8.40 13.01 11.61
C GLN A 56 7.60 13.45 10.38
N ALA A 57 7.13 14.70 10.37
CA ALA A 57 6.27 15.27 9.32
C ALA A 57 6.81 15.07 7.88
N ASN A 58 8.13 15.16 7.68
CA ASN A 58 8.75 14.92 6.36
C ASN A 58 8.60 13.45 5.89
N GLN A 59 8.70 12.48 6.80
CA GLN A 59 8.49 11.06 6.46
C GLN A 59 7.02 10.76 6.19
N GLU A 60 6.11 11.40 6.93
CA GLU A 60 4.66 11.31 6.73
C GLU A 60 4.25 11.79 5.33
N GLN A 61 4.75 12.97 4.92
CA GLN A 61 4.45 13.52 3.60
C GLN A 61 5.04 12.65 2.47
N GLN A 62 6.25 12.11 2.64
CA GLN A 62 6.85 11.18 1.68
C GLN A 62 6.00 9.92 1.51
N PHE A 63 5.57 9.30 2.60
CA PHE A 63 4.74 8.08 2.56
C PHE A 63 3.36 8.33 1.94
N THR A 64 2.75 9.47 2.27
CA THR A 64 1.48 9.90 1.69
C THR A 64 1.60 10.08 0.17
N SER A 65 2.69 10.70 -0.28
CA SER A 65 2.97 10.91 -1.71
C SER A 65 3.19 9.59 -2.45
N ILE A 66 3.95 8.66 -1.84
CA ILE A 66 4.18 7.32 -2.38
C ILE A 66 2.88 6.53 -2.50
N PHE A 67 2.03 6.59 -1.46
CA PHE A 67 0.72 5.93 -1.48
C PHE A 67 -0.21 6.49 -2.56
N LEU A 68 -0.28 7.82 -2.70
CA LEU A 68 -1.03 8.47 -3.77
C LEU A 68 -0.54 8.04 -5.16
N GLY A 69 0.79 8.03 -5.35
CA GLY A 69 1.40 7.60 -6.62
C GLY A 69 1.10 6.14 -6.95
N LEU A 70 1.23 5.23 -5.98
CA LEU A 70 0.91 3.81 -6.16
C LEU A 70 -0.58 3.57 -6.40
N SER A 71 -1.45 4.28 -5.68
CA SER A 71 -2.90 4.20 -5.87
C SER A 71 -3.30 4.69 -7.26
N MET A 72 -2.72 5.80 -7.72
CA MET A 72 -2.95 6.32 -9.07
C MET A 72 -2.43 5.37 -10.16
N ALA A 73 -1.24 4.79 -9.98
CA ALA A 73 -0.69 3.80 -10.91
C ALA A 73 -1.58 2.55 -11.02
N LEU A 74 -2.16 2.09 -9.90
CA LEU A 74 -3.12 0.98 -9.90
C LEU A 74 -4.44 1.33 -10.57
N LEU A 75 -4.98 2.54 -10.30
CA LEU A 75 -6.20 3.01 -10.94
C LEU A 75 -6.02 3.12 -12.45
N LEU A 76 -4.90 3.70 -12.90
CA LEU A 76 -4.55 3.82 -14.32
C LEU A 76 -4.30 2.45 -14.96
N SER A 77 -3.63 1.53 -14.27
CA SER A 77 -3.43 0.15 -14.75
C SER A 77 -4.75 -0.62 -14.87
N ALA A 78 -5.68 -0.42 -13.93
CA ALA A 78 -7.01 -1.02 -14.01
C ALA A 78 -7.84 -0.40 -15.14
N PHE A 79 -7.68 0.91 -15.39
CA PHE A 79 -8.34 1.59 -16.51
C PHE A 79 -7.79 1.13 -17.87
N ALA A 80 -6.46 0.95 -17.99
CA ALA A 80 -5.81 0.42 -19.18
C ALA A 80 -6.21 -1.03 -19.49
N ALA A 81 -6.55 -1.83 -18.48
CA ALA A 81 -7.01 -3.21 -18.63
C ALA A 81 -8.52 -3.34 -18.94
N GLY A 82 -9.31 -2.27 -18.76
CA GLY A 82 -10.76 -2.25 -19.01
C GLY A 82 -11.18 -1.62 -20.35
N GLY A 83 -10.22 -1.21 -21.18
CA GLY A 83 -10.44 -0.68 -22.52
C GLY A 83 -10.37 -1.78 -23.59
N SER A 84 -11.37 -2.67 -23.62
CA SER A 84 -11.60 -3.63 -24.71
C SER A 84 -13.08 -3.93 -24.82
#